data_AF-A0A661FBK2-F1
#
_entry.id   AF-A0A661FBK2-F1
#
_cell.length_a   1.000
_cell.length_b   1.000
_cell.length_c   1.000
_cell.angle_alpha   90.00
_cell.angle_beta   90.00
_cell.angle_gamma   90.00
#
_symmetry.space_group_name_H-M   'P 1'
#
loop_
_entity.id
_entity.type
_entity.pdbx_description
1 polymer ?
#
loop_
_entity_poly.entity_id
_entity_poly.type
_entity_poly.pdbx_seq_one_letter_code
_entity_poly.pdbx_strand_id
1 'polypeptide(L)'
;MHELTTPELYKALEYARSLDETEGRKILNQFQEDQPVLSQMVFQLFPMAINEQNQDMSHVFMDVCFDIICVYQHAFGKTPTQDELSPEWLEKQAELLSTQLQSLSKQKESLQEHFDQQIKQTGLINFINDSIDEFAAEDKKRKPAIKITETMLLIVTHLFSNIYSHSKA
;
A
#
# COMPACT_ATOMS: atom_id res chain seq x y z
N MET A 1 15.16 3.85 -6.45
CA MET A 1 14.17 4.76 -5.84
C MET A 1 14.83 5.51 -4.68
N HIS A 2 14.55 6.81 -4.49
CA HIS A 2 14.96 7.59 -3.31
C HIS A 2 13.81 7.72 -2.31
N GLU A 3 14.13 8.03 -1.06
CA GLU A 3 13.13 8.41 -0.05
C GLU A 3 12.50 9.75 -0.41
N LEU A 4 11.18 9.85 -0.38
CA LEU A 4 10.48 11.10 -0.67
C LEU A 4 10.76 12.13 0.42
N THR A 5 11.22 13.30 -0.01
CA THR A 5 11.25 14.47 0.87
C THR A 5 9.82 14.88 1.22
N THR A 6 9.66 15.56 2.35
CA THR A 6 8.35 16.08 2.79
C THR A 6 7.62 16.87 1.68
N PRO A 7 8.27 17.79 0.94
CA PRO A 7 7.60 18.51 -0.16
C PRO A 7 7.20 17.62 -1.35
N GLU A 8 7.99 16.59 -1.68
CA GLU A 8 7.63 15.65 -2.76
C GLU A 8 6.41 14.82 -2.37
N LEU A 9 6.39 14.31 -1.14
CA LEU A 9 5.25 13.56 -0.62
C LEU A 9 3.98 14.41 -0.59
N TYR A 10 4.04 15.63 -0.05
CA TYR A 10 2.88 16.52 -0.01
C TYR A 10 2.34 16.85 -1.40
N LYS A 11 3.22 17.13 -2.37
CA LYS A 11 2.79 17.39 -3.75
C LYS A 11 2.11 16.17 -4.37
N ALA A 12 2.63 14.98 -4.10
CA ALA A 12 2.07 13.75 -4.63
C ALA A 12 0.70 13.42 -3.99
N LEU A 13 0.53 13.71 -2.70
CA LEU A 13 -0.76 13.60 -2.00
C LEU A 13 -1.76 14.67 -2.43
N GLU A 14 -1.33 15.92 -2.63
CA GLU A 14 -2.18 16.97 -3.21
C GLU A 14 -2.64 16.60 -4.62
N TYR A 15 -1.74 16.04 -5.43
CA TYR A 15 -2.09 15.51 -6.73
C TYR A 15 -3.19 14.45 -6.61
N ALA A 16 -3.02 13.44 -5.76
CA ALA A 16 -4.03 12.39 -5.54
C ALA A 16 -5.41 12.97 -5.17
N ARG A 17 -5.43 13.96 -4.28
CA ARG A 17 -6.66 14.64 -3.81
C ARG A 17 -7.30 15.57 -4.84
N SER A 18 -6.54 15.99 -5.85
CA SER A 18 -7.03 16.88 -6.92
C SER A 18 -7.72 16.13 -8.06
N LEU A 19 -7.61 14.81 -8.09
CA LEU A 19 -8.18 13.97 -9.14
C LEU A 19 -9.70 13.90 -9.00
N ASP A 20 -10.40 14.02 -10.13
CA ASP A 20 -11.80 13.68 -10.20
C ASP A 20 -12.00 12.17 -10.38
N GLU A 21 -13.27 11.72 -10.36
CA GLU A 21 -13.60 10.30 -10.51
C GLU A 21 -13.12 9.72 -11.85
N THR A 22 -13.11 10.51 -12.92
CA THR A 22 -12.70 10.03 -14.25
C THR A 22 -11.21 9.76 -14.28
N GLU A 23 -10.40 10.70 -13.79
CA GLU A 23 -8.95 10.55 -13.72
C GLU A 23 -8.55 9.46 -12.71
N GLY A 24 -9.21 9.40 -11.55
CA GLY A 24 -8.97 8.32 -10.57
C GLY A 24 -9.28 6.94 -11.14
N ARG A 25 -10.41 6.79 -11.84
CA ARG A 25 -10.78 5.53 -12.52
C ARG A 25 -9.76 5.14 -13.58
N LYS A 26 -9.21 6.10 -14.32
CA LYS A 26 -8.18 5.85 -15.33
C LYS A 26 -6.89 5.30 -14.69
N ILE A 27 -6.46 5.87 -13.56
CA ILE A 27 -5.30 5.37 -12.81
C ILE A 27 -5.53 3.94 -12.33
N LEU A 28 -6.71 3.66 -11.74
CA LEU A 28 -7.06 2.32 -11.25
C LEU A 28 -7.11 1.29 -12.38
N ASN A 29 -7.73 1.63 -13.52
CA ASN A 29 -7.78 0.75 -14.68
C ASN A 29 -6.37 0.46 -15.22
N GLN A 30 -5.54 1.50 -15.34
CA GLN A 30 -4.17 1.34 -15.81
C GLN A 30 -3.34 0.47 -14.85
N PHE A 31 -3.51 0.66 -13.54
CA PHE A 31 -2.84 -0.16 -12.55
C PHE A 31 -3.30 -1.62 -12.60
N GLN A 32 -4.59 -1.87 -12.83
CA GLN A 32 -5.10 -3.23 -13.03
C GLN A 32 -4.52 -3.90 -14.28
N GLU A 33 -4.32 -3.15 -15.37
CA GLU A 33 -3.68 -3.65 -16.59
C GLU A 33 -2.18 -3.92 -16.39
N ASP A 34 -1.47 -2.99 -15.74
CA ASP A 34 -0.03 -3.10 -15.55
C ASP A 34 0.33 -4.15 -14.49
N GLN A 35 -0.48 -4.29 -13.42
CA GLN A 35 -0.18 -5.14 -12.26
C GLN A 35 -1.43 -5.96 -11.83
N PRO A 36 -1.92 -6.89 -12.66
CA PRO A 36 -3.20 -7.57 -12.41
C PRO A 36 -3.20 -8.38 -11.12
N VAL A 37 -2.10 -9.07 -10.78
CA VAL A 37 -2.01 -9.84 -9.53
C VAL A 37 -2.03 -8.93 -8.31
N LEU A 38 -1.25 -7.84 -8.32
CA LEU A 38 -1.23 -6.89 -7.21
C LEU A 38 -2.58 -6.16 -7.07
N SER A 39 -3.19 -5.77 -8.18
CA SER A 39 -4.53 -5.19 -8.20
C SER A 39 -5.57 -6.12 -7.58
N GLN A 40 -5.50 -7.42 -7.86
CA GLN A 40 -6.39 -8.40 -7.23
C GLN A 40 -6.17 -8.49 -5.72
N MET A 41 -4.93 -8.49 -5.26
CA MET A 41 -4.63 -8.50 -3.82
C MET A 41 -5.16 -7.24 -3.12
N VAL A 42 -4.85 -6.07 -3.69
CA VAL A 42 -5.16 -4.76 -3.11
C VAL A 42 -6.65 -4.46 -3.14
N PHE A 43 -7.37 -4.77 -4.22
CA PHE A 43 -8.78 -4.37 -4.36
C PHE A 43 -9.79 -5.48 -4.11
N GLN A 44 -9.34 -6.71 -3.83
CA GLN A 44 -10.25 -7.83 -3.53
C GLN A 44 -9.86 -8.56 -2.25
N LEU A 45 -8.64 -9.08 -2.16
CA LEU A 45 -8.28 -10.00 -1.06
C LEU A 45 -8.08 -9.26 0.27
N PHE A 46 -7.29 -8.19 0.30
CA PHE A 46 -7.02 -7.45 1.53
C PHE A 46 -8.26 -6.72 2.08
N PRO A 47 -9.07 -6.02 1.25
CA PRO A 47 -10.31 -5.40 1.71
C PRO A 47 -11.27 -6.45 2.28
N MET A 48 -11.40 -7.62 1.65
CA MET A 48 -12.26 -8.70 2.16
C MET A 48 -11.86 -9.13 3.59
N ALA A 49 -10.57 -9.33 3.85
CA ALA A 49 -10.07 -9.71 5.17
C ALA A 49 -10.30 -8.62 6.24
N ILE A 50 -10.18 -7.34 5.86
CA ILE A 50 -10.46 -6.22 6.77
C ILE A 50 -11.96 -6.10 7.02
N ASN A 51 -12.78 -6.26 5.98
CA ASN A 51 -14.25 -6.17 6.05
C ASN A 51 -14.86 -7.22 6.98
N GLU A 52 -14.24 -8.40 7.14
CA GLU A 52 -14.63 -9.39 8.16
C GLU A 52 -14.58 -8.82 9.60
N GLN A 53 -13.71 -7.85 9.86
CA GLN A 53 -13.61 -7.19 11.17
C GLN A 53 -14.38 -5.87 11.21
N ASN A 54 -14.25 -5.04 10.17
CA ASN A 54 -14.92 -3.74 10.08
C ASN A 54 -14.99 -3.24 8.64
N GLN A 55 -16.22 -2.99 8.15
CA GLN A 55 -16.46 -2.52 6.79
C GLN A 55 -15.92 -1.11 6.52
N ASP A 56 -16.10 -0.16 7.45
CA ASP A 56 -15.60 1.22 7.28
C ASP A 56 -14.07 1.23 7.12
N MET A 57 -13.37 0.39 7.89
CA MET A 57 -11.92 0.25 7.78
C MET A 57 -11.48 -0.39 6.46
N SER A 58 -12.31 -1.25 5.87
CA SER A 58 -12.06 -1.76 4.52
C SER A 58 -12.18 -0.68 3.46
N HIS A 59 -13.05 0.31 3.64
CA HIS A 59 -13.18 1.43 2.70
C HIS A 59 -12.00 2.39 2.83
N VAL A 60 -11.63 2.79 4.06
CA VAL A 60 -10.46 3.67 4.25
C VAL A 60 -9.18 3.00 3.77
N PHE A 61 -9.06 1.68 3.90
CA PHE A 61 -7.96 0.92 3.32
C PHE A 61 -7.86 1.13 1.80
N MET A 62 -8.97 1.01 1.08
CA MET A 62 -8.98 1.18 -0.38
C MET A 62 -8.64 2.62 -0.77
N ASP A 63 -9.14 3.61 -0.03
CA ASP A 63 -8.82 5.03 -0.25
C ASP A 63 -7.32 5.30 -0.06
N VAL A 64 -6.73 4.79 1.03
CA VAL A 64 -5.29 4.96 1.28
C VAL A 64 -4.44 4.16 0.28
N CYS A 65 -4.90 3.00 -0.21
CA CYS A 65 -4.24 2.30 -1.31
C CYS A 65 -4.22 3.12 -2.60
N PHE A 66 -5.29 3.84 -2.91
CA PHE A 66 -5.32 4.76 -4.04
C PHE A 66 -4.32 5.92 -3.86
N ASP A 67 -4.24 6.49 -2.66
CA ASP A 67 -3.21 7.50 -2.33
C ASP A 67 -1.80 6.95 -2.54
N ILE A 68 -1.51 5.73 -2.09
CA ILE A 68 -0.22 5.06 -2.30
C ILE A 68 0.08 4.93 -3.80
N ILE A 69 -0.86 4.41 -4.60
CA ILE A 69 -0.68 4.28 -6.06
C ILE A 69 -0.34 5.64 -6.68
N CYS A 70 -1.11 6.67 -6.35
CA CYS A 70 -0.92 8.01 -6.87
C CYS A 70 0.44 8.60 -6.44
N VAL A 71 0.84 8.41 -5.18
CA VAL A 71 2.12 8.90 -4.66
C VAL A 71 3.29 8.30 -5.43
N TYR A 72 3.31 6.97 -5.59
CA TYR A 72 4.38 6.30 -6.32
C TYR A 72 4.39 6.67 -7.80
N GLN A 73 3.22 6.74 -8.44
CA GLN A 73 3.14 7.11 -9.86
C GLN A 73 3.60 8.54 -10.11
N HIS A 74 3.17 9.48 -9.26
CA HIS A 74 3.52 10.89 -9.37
C HIS A 74 5.02 11.12 -9.12
N ALA A 75 5.60 10.47 -8.10
CA ALA A 75 6.98 10.72 -7.72
C ALA A 75 8.01 9.93 -8.53
N PHE A 76 7.68 8.71 -8.97
CA PHE A 76 8.65 7.80 -9.57
C PHE A 76 8.35 7.42 -11.01
N GLY A 77 7.18 7.79 -11.55
CA GLY A 77 6.73 7.51 -12.91
C GLY A 77 5.75 6.35 -13.00
N LYS A 78 5.42 5.94 -14.22
CA LYS A 78 4.46 4.85 -14.47
C LYS A 78 4.86 3.58 -13.71
N THR A 79 3.87 2.89 -13.15
CA THR A 79 4.10 1.58 -12.54
C THR A 79 4.62 0.61 -13.61
N PRO A 80 5.74 -0.09 -13.38
CA PRO A 80 6.22 -1.14 -14.27
C PRO A 80 5.12 -2.17 -14.52
N THR A 81 5.07 -2.77 -15.70
CA THR A 81 4.11 -3.85 -15.99
C THR A 81 4.59 -5.16 -15.36
N GLN A 82 3.68 -6.11 -15.15
CA GLN A 82 4.01 -7.40 -14.58
C GLN A 82 5.00 -8.19 -15.47
N ASP A 83 4.92 -8.00 -16.79
CA ASP A 83 5.83 -8.62 -17.76
C ASP A 83 7.24 -7.99 -17.74
N GLU A 84 7.35 -6.73 -17.29
CA GLU A 84 8.64 -6.06 -17.07
C GLU A 84 9.33 -6.54 -15.78
N LEU A 85 8.60 -7.25 -14.90
CA LEU A 85 9.14 -7.84 -13.68
C LEU A 85 9.55 -9.29 -13.97
N SER A 86 10.79 -9.66 -13.61
CA SER A 86 11.26 -11.02 -13.91
C SER A 86 10.45 -12.07 -13.11
N PRO A 87 10.18 -13.26 -13.67
CA PRO A 87 9.48 -14.34 -12.96
C PRO A 87 10.13 -14.69 -11.62
N GLU A 88 11.47 -14.70 -11.58
CA GLU A 88 12.23 -15.00 -10.35
C GLU A 88 12.04 -13.91 -9.29
N TRP A 89 11.92 -12.64 -9.72
CA TRP A 89 11.62 -11.55 -8.82
C TRP A 89 10.20 -11.68 -8.24
N LEU A 90 9.21 -12.03 -9.07
CA LEU A 90 7.82 -12.24 -8.64
C LEU A 90 7.71 -13.40 -7.64
N GLU A 91 8.39 -14.53 -7.90
CA GLU A 91 8.45 -15.67 -6.98
C GLU A 91 9.04 -15.25 -5.63
N LYS A 92 10.14 -14.50 -5.64
CA LYS A 92 10.77 -13.98 -4.42
C LYS A 92 9.86 -13.04 -3.64
N GLN A 93 9.07 -12.19 -4.33
CA GLN A 93 8.07 -11.35 -3.66
C GLN A 93 6.95 -12.18 -3.03
N ALA A 94 6.48 -13.23 -3.70
CA ALA A 94 5.45 -14.12 -3.18
C ALA A 94 5.93 -14.89 -1.93
N GLU A 95 7.18 -15.36 -1.92
CA GLU A 95 7.81 -15.99 -0.75
C GLU A 95 7.97 -15.02 0.42
N LEU A 96 8.41 -13.79 0.13
CA LEU A 96 8.57 -12.74 1.13
C LEU A 96 7.21 -12.39 1.76
N LEU A 97 6.19 -12.18 0.93
CA LEU A 97 4.83 -11.91 1.38
C LEU A 97 4.28 -13.07 2.21
N SER A 98 4.48 -14.32 1.77
CA SER A 98 4.03 -15.51 2.50
C SER A 98 4.68 -15.60 3.89
N THR A 99 5.98 -15.29 3.97
CA THR A 99 6.72 -15.27 5.24
C THR A 99 6.22 -14.15 6.15
N GLN A 100 5.97 -12.96 5.59
CA GLN A 100 5.40 -11.81 6.30
C GLN A 100 4.01 -12.15 6.86
N LEU A 101 3.11 -12.70 6.03
CA LEU A 101 1.77 -13.13 6.48
C LEU A 101 1.83 -14.25 7.54
N GLN A 102 2.76 -15.20 7.43
CA GLN A 102 2.94 -16.23 8.46
C GLN A 102 3.44 -15.65 9.78
N SER A 103 4.31 -14.63 9.75
CA SER A 103 4.76 -13.95 10.97
C SER A 103 3.59 -13.29 11.73
N LEU A 104 2.59 -12.76 11.00
CA LEU A 104 1.34 -12.22 11.58
C LEU A 104 0.60 -13.23 12.44
N SER A 105 0.60 -14.49 12.00
CA SER A 105 -0.09 -15.57 12.70
C SER A 105 0.69 -16.10 13.91
N LYS A 106 2.01 -15.84 14.00
CA LYS A 106 2.92 -16.51 14.94
C LYS A 106 3.53 -15.60 16.01
N GLN A 107 3.62 -14.28 15.84
CA GLN A 107 4.37 -13.41 16.77
C GLN A 107 3.61 -12.20 17.34
N LYS A 108 4.04 -11.83 18.57
CA LYS A 108 3.68 -10.64 19.37
C LYS A 108 4.55 -9.41 19.06
N GLU A 109 5.58 -9.53 18.23
CA GLU A 109 6.48 -8.43 17.83
C GLU A 109 5.77 -7.48 16.85
N SER A 110 6.14 -6.20 16.87
CA SER A 110 5.49 -5.19 16.03
C SER A 110 5.97 -5.35 14.59
N LEU A 111 5.05 -5.46 13.65
CA LEU A 111 5.38 -5.57 12.22
C LEU A 111 6.12 -4.35 11.68
N GLN A 112 5.90 -3.20 12.33
CA GLN A 112 6.65 -1.99 12.09
C GLN A 112 8.15 -2.27 12.17
N GLU A 113 8.65 -2.95 13.20
CA GLU A 113 10.10 -3.24 13.33
C GLU A 113 10.67 -4.08 12.17
N HIS A 114 9.87 -4.99 11.59
CA HIS A 114 10.28 -5.81 10.45
C HIS A 114 10.24 -5.04 9.12
N PHE A 115 9.27 -4.15 8.92
CA PHE A 115 9.12 -3.36 7.70
C PHE A 115 9.96 -2.08 7.71
N ASP A 116 10.23 -1.49 8.88
CA ASP A 116 11.01 -0.25 9.06
C ASP A 116 12.44 -0.38 8.52
N GLN A 117 13.00 -1.59 8.50
CA GLN A 117 14.32 -1.85 7.91
C GLN A 117 14.30 -1.95 6.38
N GLN A 118 13.12 -2.18 5.77
CA GLN A 118 12.99 -2.50 4.35
C GLN A 118 12.29 -1.39 3.54
N ILE A 119 11.38 -0.64 4.17
CA ILE A 119 10.67 0.47 3.52
C ILE A 119 11.40 1.78 3.83
N LYS A 120 12.03 2.37 2.82
CA LYS A 120 12.74 3.67 2.94
C LYS A 120 11.81 4.88 2.72
N GLN A 121 10.53 4.77 3.05
CA GLN A 121 9.52 5.82 2.81
C GLN A 121 8.85 6.22 4.12
N THR A 122 9.64 6.63 5.11
CA THR A 122 9.15 6.87 6.49
C THR A 122 8.07 7.95 6.52
N GLY A 123 8.19 9.00 5.71
CA GLY A 123 7.16 10.04 5.60
C GLY A 123 5.80 9.50 5.14
N LEU A 124 5.78 8.59 4.16
CA LEU A 124 4.54 7.98 3.66
C LEU A 124 3.94 7.02 4.71
N ILE A 125 4.78 6.26 5.42
CA ILE A 125 4.31 5.38 6.50
C ILE A 125 3.66 6.20 7.62
N ASN A 126 4.26 7.32 8.02
CA ASN A 126 3.68 8.19 9.03
C ASN A 126 2.33 8.74 8.57
N PHE A 127 2.23 9.21 7.32
CA PHE A 127 0.96 9.66 6.74
C PHE A 127 -0.13 8.56 6.77
N ILE A 128 0.24 7.32 6.42
CA ILE A 128 -0.67 6.17 6.45
C ILE A 128 -1.18 5.94 7.88
N ASN A 129 -0.28 5.85 8.86
CA ASN A 129 -0.64 5.61 10.25
C ASN A 129 -1.54 6.73 10.79
N ASP A 130 -1.17 8.00 10.53
CA ASP A 130 -1.94 9.17 10.95
C ASP A 130 -3.36 9.15 10.34
N SER A 131 -3.49 8.78 9.06
CA SER A 131 -4.79 8.68 8.37
C SER A 131 -5.69 7.61 8.97
N ILE A 132 -5.11 6.46 9.35
CA ILE A 132 -5.85 5.36 9.99
C ILE A 132 -6.25 5.72 11.42
N ASP A 133 -5.34 6.29 12.20
CA ASP A 133 -5.60 6.69 13.58
C ASP A 133 -6.67 7.78 13.66
N GLU A 134 -6.61 8.79 12.79
CA GLU A 134 -7.61 9.86 12.71
C GLU A 134 -9.00 9.28 12.37
N PHE A 135 -9.09 8.45 11.33
CA PHE A 135 -10.36 7.84 10.92
C PHE A 135 -10.94 6.89 11.99
N ALA A 136 -10.08 6.11 12.66
CA ALA A 136 -10.52 5.17 13.69
C ALA A 136 -10.86 5.85 15.03
N ALA A 137 -10.36 7.06 15.28
CA ALA A 137 -10.68 7.83 16.49
C ALA A 137 -12.15 8.27 16.53
N GLU A 138 -12.80 8.43 15.37
CA GLU A 138 -14.20 8.85 15.26
C GLU A 138 -15.21 7.81 15.76
N ASP A 139 -14.92 6.51 15.62
CA ASP A 139 -15.78 5.43 16.11
C ASP A 139 -14.96 4.28 16.75
N LYS A 140 -15.22 4.03 18.03
CA LYS A 140 -14.58 2.95 18.81
C LYS A 140 -14.76 1.55 18.19
N LYS A 141 -15.80 1.33 17.37
CA LYS A 141 -16.02 0.06 16.65
C LYS A 141 -14.96 -0.22 15.59
N ARG A 142 -14.20 0.80 15.15
CA ARG A 142 -13.12 0.69 14.16
C ARG A 142 -11.82 0.17 14.77
N LYS A 143 -11.60 0.42 16.08
CA LYS A 143 -10.36 0.07 16.80
C LYS A 143 -9.87 -1.37 16.63
N PRO A 144 -10.73 -2.42 16.68
CA PRO A 144 -10.27 -3.80 16.52
C PRO A 144 -9.60 -4.06 15.16
N ALA A 145 -10.00 -3.32 14.13
CA ALA A 145 -9.52 -3.49 12.76
C ALA A 145 -8.33 -2.57 12.39
N ILE A 146 -7.87 -1.70 13.28
CA ILE A 146 -6.70 -0.81 13.03
C ILE A 146 -5.49 -1.64 12.63
N LYS A 147 -5.10 -2.60 13.48
CA LYS A 147 -3.85 -3.37 13.29
C LYS A 147 -3.82 -4.14 11.97
N ILE A 148 -4.93 -4.78 11.59
CA ILE A 148 -5.00 -5.49 10.30
C ILE A 148 -4.92 -4.51 9.13
N THR A 149 -5.57 -3.35 9.23
CA THR A 149 -5.56 -2.32 8.20
C THR A 149 -4.17 -1.74 7.97
N GLU A 150 -3.50 -1.31 9.05
CA GLU A 150 -2.11 -0.82 9.00
C GLU A 150 -1.16 -1.86 8.42
N THR A 151 -1.30 -3.12 8.85
CA THR A 151 -0.47 -4.21 8.36
C THR A 151 -0.59 -4.39 6.85
N MET A 152 -1.83 -4.42 6.33
CA MET A 152 -2.04 -4.57 4.89
C MET A 152 -1.51 -3.35 4.12
N LEU A 153 -1.64 -2.13 4.64
CA LEU A 153 -1.10 -0.93 4.02
C LEU A 153 0.43 -0.89 4.00
N LEU A 154 1.07 -1.39 5.06
CA LEU A 154 2.53 -1.56 5.11
C LEU A 154 3.00 -2.58 4.06
N ILE A 155 2.30 -3.70 3.94
CA ILE A 155 2.57 -4.71 2.90
C ILE A 155 2.44 -4.07 1.50
N VAL A 156 1.36 -3.34 1.23
CA VAL A 156 1.17 -2.65 -0.05
C VAL A 156 2.30 -1.66 -0.32
N THR A 157 2.64 -0.83 0.65
CA THR A 157 3.73 0.15 0.53
C THR A 157 5.09 -0.52 0.26
N HIS A 158 5.35 -1.65 0.91
CA HIS A 158 6.55 -2.45 0.70
C HIS A 158 6.61 -3.04 -0.71
N LEU A 159 5.51 -3.62 -1.20
CA LEU A 159 5.42 -4.15 -2.57
C LEU A 159 5.69 -3.06 -3.60
N PHE A 160 5.09 -1.88 -3.44
CA PHE A 160 5.36 -0.72 -4.31
C PHE A 160 6.83 -0.28 -4.24
N SER A 161 7.39 -0.16 -3.03
CA SER A 161 8.82 0.13 -2.84
C SER A 161 9.71 -0.85 -3.61
N ASN A 162 9.38 -2.14 -3.58
CA ASN A 162 10.14 -3.18 -4.26
C ASN A 162 9.98 -3.10 -5.79
N ILE A 163 8.77 -2.94 -6.30
CA ILE A 163 8.48 -2.80 -7.75
C ILE A 163 9.30 -1.65 -8.34
N TYR A 164 9.20 -0.46 -7.74
CA TYR A 164 9.87 0.75 -8.23
C TYR A 164 11.39 0.75 -8.00
N SER A 165 11.87 -0.07 -7.06
CA SER A 165 13.31 -0.27 -6.87
C SER A 165 13.89 -1.28 -7.86
N HIS A 166 13.12 -2.29 -8.26
CA HIS A 166 13.55 -3.29 -9.23
C HIS A 166 13.59 -2.75 -10.67
N SER A 167 12.56 -2.01 -11.08
CA SER A 167 12.49 -1.46 -12.45
C SER A 167 13.55 -0.39 -12.77
N LYS A 168 14.19 0.20 -11.75
CA LYS A 168 15.30 1.17 -11.92
C LYS A 168 16.69 0.53 -11.78
N ALA A 169 16.78 -0.79 -11.67
CA ALA A 169 18.03 -1.56 -11.62
C ALA A 169 18.34 -2.19 -12.97
#